data_AF-A0A924Q5E5-F1
#
_entry.id   AF-A0A924Q5E5-F1
#
_cell.length_a   1.000
_cell.length_b   1.000
_cell.length_c   1.000
_cell.angle_alpha   90.00
_cell.angle_beta   90.00
_cell.angle_gamma   90.00
#
_symmetry.space_group_name_H-M   'P 1'
#
loop_
_entity.id
_entity.type
_entity.pdbx_description
1 polymer ?
#
loop_
_entity_poly.entity_id
_entity_poly.type
_entity_poly.pdbx_seq_one_letter_code
_entity_poly.pdbx_strand_id
1 'polypeptide(L)'
;KVQLISPFVGRIYDWYKKTAGDKWNEAANAGANDPGVQSVRQIYNHYKKFGIKTEIMGASFRNVGQIQALAGCDLLTISPDLLAKLAASEQALPRVLEPEAARALDLPAVNFDEASFRLALNEDAMATDKLAEGIRTFCADAVKLEKLFFA
;
A
#
# COMPACT_ATOMS: atom_id res chain seq x y z
N LYS A 1 -8.89 -4.62 -18.05
CA LYS A 1 -8.78 -3.28 -17.40
C LYS A 1 -9.55 -3.33 -16.09
N VAL A 2 -9.01 -2.80 -15.00
CA VAL A 2 -9.68 -2.72 -13.68
C VAL A 2 -10.05 -1.27 -13.37
N GLN A 3 -11.04 -1.06 -12.50
CA GLN A 3 -11.48 0.29 -12.10
C GLN A 3 -10.52 0.90 -11.07
N LEU A 4 -10.19 0.14 -10.04
CA LEU A 4 -9.45 0.60 -8.87
C LEU A 4 -8.51 -0.50 -8.37
N ILE A 5 -7.38 -0.10 -7.78
CA ILE A 5 -6.50 -0.98 -7.00
C ILE A 5 -6.37 -0.47 -5.56
N SER A 6 -6.21 -1.41 -4.63
CA SER A 6 -6.03 -1.12 -3.21
C SER A 6 -4.64 -1.57 -2.72
N PRO A 7 -3.54 -0.87 -3.07
CA PRO A 7 -2.21 -1.26 -2.61
C PRO A 7 -2.08 -1.06 -1.10
N PHE A 8 -1.55 -2.06 -0.41
CA PHE A 8 -1.45 -2.06 1.05
C PHE A 8 -0.18 -1.36 1.49
N VAL A 9 -0.27 -0.57 2.57
CA VAL A 9 0.88 0.12 3.18
C VAL A 9 1.35 -0.62 4.42
N GLY A 10 0.47 -0.80 5.41
CA GLY A 10 0.85 -1.32 6.71
C GLY A 10 1.26 -2.79 6.72
N ARG A 11 0.72 -3.64 5.83
CA ARG A 11 1.19 -5.04 5.75
C ARG A 11 2.60 -5.15 5.17
N ILE A 12 3.02 -4.19 4.34
CA ILE A 12 4.40 -4.08 3.85
C ILE A 12 5.30 -3.68 5.02
N TYR A 13 4.93 -2.63 5.75
CA TYR A 13 5.59 -2.21 6.99
C TYR A 13 5.78 -3.39 7.97
N ASP A 14 4.71 -4.17 8.23
CA ASP A 14 4.77 -5.30 9.16
C ASP A 14 5.77 -6.36 8.72
N TRP A 15 5.83 -6.66 7.41
CA TRP A 15 6.77 -7.65 6.87
C TRP A 15 8.20 -7.18 7.06
N TYR A 16 8.53 -5.94 6.65
CA TYR A 16 9.89 -5.42 6.77
C TYR A 16 10.33 -5.26 8.23
N LYS A 17 9.43 -4.81 9.11
CA LYS A 17 9.70 -4.72 10.54
C LYS A 17 9.99 -6.08 11.15
N LYS A 18 9.19 -7.09 10.83
CA LYS A 18 9.41 -8.47 11.28
C LYS A 18 10.73 -9.03 10.76
N THR A 19 11.02 -8.85 9.47
CA THR A 19 12.24 -9.37 8.82
C THR A 19 13.50 -8.68 9.35
N ALA A 20 13.45 -7.39 9.65
CA ALA A 20 14.59 -6.66 10.22
C ALA A 20 14.86 -7.02 11.69
N GLY A 21 13.83 -7.42 12.45
CA GLY A 21 13.94 -7.77 13.87
C GLY A 21 14.54 -6.61 14.68
N ASP A 22 15.56 -6.90 15.49
CA ASP A 22 16.25 -5.93 16.35
C ASP A 22 16.96 -4.81 15.57
N LYS A 23 17.15 -4.97 14.26
CA LYS A 23 17.74 -3.94 13.39
C LYS A 23 16.70 -2.93 12.89
N TRP A 24 15.42 -3.13 13.20
CA TRP A 24 14.37 -2.19 12.80
C TRP A 24 14.53 -0.84 13.52
N ASN A 25 14.56 0.24 12.74
CA ASN A 25 14.56 1.60 13.27
C ASN A 25 13.29 2.33 12.82
N GLU A 26 12.39 2.61 13.76
CA GLU A 26 11.11 3.27 13.46
C GLU A 26 11.30 4.64 12.81
N ALA A 27 12.21 5.47 13.33
CA ALA A 27 12.42 6.81 12.80
C ALA A 27 12.99 6.78 11.38
N ALA A 28 13.90 5.84 11.11
CA ALA A 28 14.50 5.69 9.79
C ALA A 28 13.50 5.16 8.73
N ASN A 29 12.48 4.41 9.14
CA ASN A 29 11.48 3.80 8.28
C ASN A 29 10.08 4.43 8.43
N ALA A 30 10.02 5.71 8.81
CA ALA A 30 8.76 6.45 8.97
C ALA A 30 8.47 7.39 7.80
N GLY A 31 7.21 7.79 7.67
CA GLY A 31 6.75 8.79 6.70
C GLY A 31 7.13 8.41 5.27
N ALA A 32 7.95 9.23 4.62
CA ALA A 32 8.42 8.98 3.26
C ALA A 32 9.30 7.73 3.10
N ASN A 33 9.94 7.28 4.18
CA ASN A 33 10.85 6.13 4.18
C ASN A 33 10.17 4.83 4.58
N ASP A 34 8.88 4.87 4.93
CA ASP A 34 8.11 3.66 5.19
C ASP A 34 8.03 2.82 3.89
N PRO A 35 8.36 1.52 3.93
CA PRO A 35 8.42 0.70 2.71
C PRO A 35 7.06 0.54 2.03
N GLY A 36 5.96 0.56 2.80
CA GLY A 36 4.61 0.57 2.24
C GLY A 36 4.26 1.89 1.57
N VAL A 37 4.68 3.02 2.15
CA VAL A 37 4.52 4.34 1.53
C VAL A 37 5.32 4.41 0.23
N GLN A 38 6.56 3.93 0.22
CA GLN A 38 7.40 3.89 -0.98
C GLN A 38 6.74 3.06 -2.09
N SER A 39 6.18 1.89 -1.76
CA SER A 39 5.45 1.05 -2.72
C SER A 39 4.29 1.79 -3.37
N VAL A 40 3.41 2.43 -2.59
CA VAL A 40 2.27 3.18 -3.14
C VAL A 40 2.73 4.39 -3.96
N ARG A 41 3.80 5.08 -3.56
CA ARG A 41 4.37 6.20 -4.32
C ARG A 41 4.89 5.76 -5.69
N GLN A 42 5.58 4.62 -5.76
CA GLN A 42 6.07 4.08 -7.03
C GLN A 42 4.90 3.73 -7.96
N ILE A 43 3.86 3.07 -7.44
CA ILE A 43 2.63 2.77 -8.18
C ILE A 43 1.96 4.04 -8.68
N TYR A 44 1.78 5.04 -7.80
CA TYR A 44 1.18 6.33 -8.14
C TYR A 44 1.93 7.02 -9.26
N ASN A 45 3.24 7.17 -9.10
CA ASN A 45 4.09 7.83 -10.08
C ASN A 45 4.03 7.14 -11.44
N HIS A 46 4.10 5.80 -11.47
CA HIS A 46 3.98 5.04 -12.71
C HIS A 46 2.61 5.27 -13.38
N TYR A 47 1.52 5.18 -12.62
CA TYR A 47 0.17 5.33 -13.19
C TYR A 47 -0.08 6.72 -13.73
N LYS A 48 0.33 7.77 -12.99
CA LYS A 48 0.17 9.16 -13.45
C LYS A 48 1.09 9.49 -14.62
N LYS A 49 2.32 8.95 -14.64
CA LYS A 49 3.27 9.10 -15.76
C LYS A 49 2.70 8.59 -17.07
N PHE A 50 2.11 7.39 -17.05
CA PHE A 50 1.61 6.72 -18.26
C PHE A 50 0.11 6.94 -18.53
N GLY A 51 -0.54 7.84 -17.78
CA GLY A 51 -1.97 8.15 -17.98
C GLY A 51 -2.90 6.96 -17.73
N ILE A 52 -2.49 6.02 -16.87
CA ILE A 52 -3.30 4.85 -16.50
C ILE A 52 -4.50 5.33 -15.68
N LYS A 53 -5.70 5.00 -16.15
CA LYS A 53 -6.98 5.50 -15.58
C LYS A 53 -7.45 4.76 -14.33
N THR A 54 -6.81 3.67 -13.96
CA THR A 54 -7.14 2.90 -12.76
C THR A 54 -6.92 3.78 -11.52
N GLU A 55 -7.92 3.88 -10.66
CA GLU A 55 -7.84 4.64 -9.41
C GLU A 55 -6.93 3.94 -8.40
N ILE A 56 -6.15 4.73 -7.66
CA ILE A 56 -5.25 4.21 -6.63
C ILE A 56 -5.82 4.55 -5.24
N MET A 57 -6.24 3.52 -4.51
CA MET A 57 -6.73 3.65 -3.14
C MET A 57 -5.75 3.06 -2.13
N GLY A 58 -4.87 3.88 -1.55
CA GLY A 58 -3.96 3.40 -0.50
C GLY A 58 -4.76 2.79 0.67
N ALA A 59 -4.31 1.63 1.17
CA ALA A 59 -5.06 0.84 2.15
C ALA A 59 -4.18 0.25 3.25
N SER A 60 -4.83 -0.27 4.30
CA SER A 60 -4.20 -1.05 5.39
C SER A 60 -3.16 -0.28 6.21
N PHE A 61 -3.45 0.94 6.65
CA PHE A 61 -2.53 1.76 7.45
C PHE A 61 -2.29 1.23 8.87
N ARG A 62 -1.13 1.56 9.46
CA ARG A 62 -0.77 1.32 10.87
C ARG A 62 -0.76 2.59 11.70
N ASN A 63 -0.42 3.73 11.07
CA ASN A 63 -0.30 5.00 11.76
C ASN A 63 -0.66 6.17 10.83
N VAL A 64 -0.91 7.34 11.44
CA VAL A 64 -1.28 8.56 10.69
C VAL A 64 -0.15 9.08 9.79
N GLY A 65 1.12 8.85 10.16
CA GLY A 65 2.27 9.29 9.37
C GLY A 65 2.32 8.66 7.98
N GLN A 66 1.92 7.39 7.85
CA GLN A 66 1.78 6.72 6.56
C GLN A 66 0.71 7.38 5.66
N ILE A 67 -0.42 7.78 6.26
CA ILE A 67 -1.54 8.42 5.55
C ILE A 67 -1.11 9.81 5.08
N GLN A 68 -0.51 10.60 5.99
CA GLN A 68 -0.02 11.94 5.69
C GLN A 68 1.05 11.91 4.58
N ALA A 69 1.93 10.91 4.60
CA ALA A 69 2.95 10.73 3.57
C ALA A 69 2.40 10.36 2.18
N LEU A 70 1.11 10.05 2.07
CA LEU A 70 0.39 9.76 0.83
C LEU A 70 -0.73 10.79 0.54
N ALA A 71 -0.74 11.94 1.22
CA ALA A 71 -1.68 13.02 0.93
C ALA A 71 -1.58 13.44 -0.55
N GLY A 72 -2.71 13.38 -1.27
CA GLY A 72 -2.77 13.60 -2.73
C GLY A 72 -2.90 12.33 -3.58
N CYS A 73 -2.88 11.14 -2.96
CA CYS A 73 -3.34 9.90 -3.59
C CYS A 73 -4.81 10.04 -4.01
N ASP A 74 -5.27 9.30 -5.04
CA ASP A 74 -6.64 9.43 -5.56
C ASP A 74 -7.68 9.17 -4.46
N LEU A 75 -7.48 8.07 -3.73
CA LEU A 75 -8.30 7.65 -2.61
C LEU A 75 -7.40 7.07 -1.50
N LEU A 76 -7.91 7.09 -0.26
CA LEU A 76 -7.30 6.40 0.88
C LEU A 76 -8.43 5.76 1.70
N THR A 77 -8.36 4.45 1.92
CA THR A 77 -9.29 3.74 2.82
C THR A 77 -8.66 3.57 4.20
N ILE A 78 -9.27 4.20 5.21
CA ILE A 78 -8.69 4.44 6.53
C ILE A 78 -9.61 3.85 7.59
N SER A 79 -9.04 3.15 8.58
CA SER A 79 -9.82 2.59 9.68
C SER A 79 -10.44 3.69 10.57
N PRO A 80 -11.57 3.42 11.24
CA PRO A 80 -12.20 4.40 12.14
C PRO A 80 -11.25 4.98 13.19
N ASP A 81 -10.39 4.15 13.78
CA ASP A 81 -9.42 4.58 14.80
C ASP A 81 -8.41 5.59 14.26
N LEU A 82 -7.93 5.42 13.03
CA LEU A 82 -7.00 6.35 12.40
C LEU A 82 -7.70 7.61 11.90
N LEU A 83 -8.96 7.49 11.44
CA LEU A 83 -9.79 8.64 11.11
C LEU A 83 -10.04 9.53 12.34
N ALA A 84 -10.32 8.94 13.50
CA ALA A 84 -10.49 9.69 14.74
C ALA A 84 -9.22 10.46 15.13
N LYS A 85 -8.03 9.84 14.97
CA LYS A 85 -6.75 10.52 15.22
C LYS A 85 -6.48 11.66 14.25
N LEU A 86 -6.84 11.49 12.97
CA LEU A 86 -6.73 12.56 11.97
C LEU A 86 -7.68 13.71 12.28
N ALA A 87 -8.94 13.42 12.64
CA ALA A 87 -9.94 14.42 12.98
C ALA A 87 -9.57 15.24 14.23
N ALA A 88 -8.83 14.66 15.17
CA ALA A 88 -8.34 15.33 16.37
C ALA A 88 -7.04 16.13 16.15
N SER A 89 -6.42 16.06 14.97
CA SER A 89 -5.16 16.73 14.68
C SER A 89 -5.39 18.11 14.05
N GLU A 90 -4.71 19.13 14.58
CA GLU A 90 -4.66 20.48 14.00
C GLU A 90 -3.41 20.72 13.14
N GLN A 91 -2.58 19.68 12.96
CA GLN A 91 -1.36 19.79 12.16
C GLN A 91 -1.67 20.04 10.68
N ALA A 92 -0.85 20.87 10.04
CA ALA A 92 -0.96 21.09 8.60
C ALA A 92 -0.78 19.76 7.83
N LEU A 93 -1.62 19.56 6.82
CA LEU A 93 -1.57 18.40 5.92
C LEU A 93 -1.20 18.87 4.51
N PRO A 94 0.09 19.13 4.23
CA PRO A 94 0.51 19.50 2.89
C PRO A 94 0.29 18.34 1.93
N ARG A 95 -0.06 18.66 0.69
CA ARG A 95 -0.13 17.68 -0.38
C ARG A 95 1.28 17.19 -0.73
N VAL A 96 1.41 15.88 -0.91
CA VAL A 96 2.67 15.18 -1.18
C VAL A 96 2.71 14.57 -2.58
N LEU A 97 1.58 14.02 -3.03
CA LEU A 97 1.46 13.37 -4.34
C LEU A 97 0.78 14.30 -5.34
N GLU A 98 1.50 14.64 -6.40
CA GLU A 98 1.08 15.56 -7.45
C GLU A 98 1.15 14.88 -8.82
N PRO A 99 0.03 14.83 -9.58
CA PRO A 99 0.01 14.18 -10.90
C PRO A 99 1.01 14.80 -11.89
N GLU A 100 1.16 16.13 -11.88
CA GLU A 100 2.07 16.82 -12.81
C GLU A 100 3.54 16.51 -12.51
N ALA A 101 3.91 16.40 -11.22
CA ALA A 101 5.25 15.98 -10.82
C ALA A 101 5.54 14.55 -11.31
N ALA A 102 4.58 13.63 -11.17
CA ALA A 102 4.71 12.27 -11.66
C ALA A 102 4.86 12.18 -13.19
N ARG A 103 4.15 13.02 -13.96
CA ARG A 103 4.27 13.07 -15.43
C ARG A 103 5.65 13.54 -15.91
N ALA A 104 6.32 14.39 -15.11
CA ALA A 104 7.65 14.90 -15.41
C ALA A 104 8.77 13.87 -15.15
N LEU A 105 8.51 12.78 -14.41
CA LEU A 105 9.52 11.77 -14.09
C LEU A 105 9.97 11.00 -15.33
N ASP A 106 11.27 10.70 -15.43
CA ASP A 106 11.79 9.76 -16.42
C ASP A 106 11.70 8.34 -15.86
N LEU A 107 10.64 7.62 -16.24
CA LEU A 107 10.37 6.25 -15.78
C LEU A 107 10.21 5.33 -16.99
N PRO A 108 10.77 4.11 -16.95
CA PRO A 108 10.52 3.12 -17.99
C PRO A 108 9.08 2.61 -17.91
N ALA A 109 8.48 2.34 -19.07
CA ALA A 109 7.23 1.60 -19.13
C ALA A 109 7.48 0.17 -18.67
N VAL A 110 6.55 -0.39 -17.90
CA VAL A 110 6.61 -1.76 -17.41
C VAL A 110 5.43 -2.51 -17.99
N ASN A 111 5.70 -3.64 -18.63
CA ASN A 111 4.69 -4.53 -19.14
C ASN A 111 5.12 -5.96 -18.87
N PHE A 112 4.18 -6.80 -18.43
CA PHE A 112 4.43 -8.19 -18.11
C PHE A 112 3.45 -9.07 -18.88
N ASP A 113 3.98 -10.14 -19.47
CA ASP A 113 3.18 -11.32 -19.76
C ASP A 113 3.06 -12.18 -18.48
N GLU A 114 2.38 -13.33 -18.56
CA GLU A 114 2.18 -14.17 -17.38
C GLU A 114 3.51 -14.68 -16.79
N ALA A 115 4.45 -15.12 -17.63
CA ALA A 115 5.70 -15.72 -17.17
C ALA A 115 6.57 -14.68 -16.46
N SER A 116 6.75 -13.51 -17.08
CA SER A 116 7.51 -12.39 -16.51
C SER A 116 6.83 -11.80 -15.27
N PHE A 117 5.49 -11.74 -15.22
CA PHE A 117 4.76 -11.34 -14.02
C PHE A 117 5.00 -12.31 -12.86
N ARG A 118 4.89 -13.63 -13.10
CA ARG A 118 5.12 -14.65 -12.06
C ARG A 118 6.55 -14.61 -11.53
N LEU A 119 7.52 -14.40 -12.41
CA LEU A 119 8.92 -14.26 -12.02
C LEU A 119 9.12 -12.99 -11.17
N ALA A 120 8.66 -11.83 -11.64
CA ALA A 120 8.80 -10.58 -10.90
C ALA A 120 8.12 -10.62 -9.52
N LEU A 121 6.94 -11.26 -9.43
CA LEU A 121 6.27 -11.48 -8.14
C LEU A 121 7.11 -12.37 -7.21
N ASN A 122 7.74 -13.42 -7.75
CA ASN A 122 8.56 -14.35 -6.97
C ASN A 122 9.88 -13.72 -6.48
N GLU A 123 10.45 -12.79 -7.27
CA GLU A 123 11.66 -12.05 -6.89
C GLU A 123 11.43 -11.07 -5.73
N ASP A 124 10.18 -10.61 -5.52
CA ASP A 124 9.78 -9.86 -4.34
C ASP A 124 9.25 -10.80 -3.24
N ALA A 125 10.13 -11.18 -2.32
CA ALA A 125 9.81 -12.05 -1.19
C ALA A 125 8.65 -11.50 -0.33
N MET A 126 8.61 -10.18 -0.11
CA MET A 126 7.56 -9.55 0.68
C MET A 126 6.21 -9.67 -0.03
N ALA A 127 6.16 -9.35 -1.33
CA ALA A 127 4.94 -9.43 -2.12
C ALA A 127 4.43 -10.88 -2.22
N THR A 128 5.33 -11.84 -2.46
CA THR A 128 5.00 -13.28 -2.51
C THR A 128 4.40 -13.74 -1.18
N ASP A 129 5.06 -13.45 -0.06
CA ASP A 129 4.60 -13.86 1.26
C ASP A 129 3.25 -13.22 1.61
N LYS A 130 3.14 -11.90 1.45
CA LYS A 130 1.96 -11.15 1.90
C LYS A 130 0.74 -11.37 1.03
N LEU A 131 0.91 -11.63 -0.27
CA LEU A 131 -0.20 -12.03 -1.13
C LEU A 131 -0.76 -13.39 -0.67
N ALA A 132 0.11 -14.39 -0.50
CA ALA A 132 -0.31 -15.74 -0.13
C ALA A 132 -0.88 -15.80 1.30
N GLU A 133 -0.25 -15.09 2.26
CA GLU A 133 -0.75 -14.94 3.63
C GLU A 133 -2.15 -14.29 3.63
N GLY A 134 -2.33 -13.20 2.89
CA GLY A 134 -3.60 -12.48 2.83
C GLY A 134 -4.75 -13.34 2.33
N ILE A 135 -4.53 -14.11 1.26
CA ILE A 135 -5.54 -15.04 0.71
C ILE A 135 -5.91 -16.08 1.77
N ARG A 136 -4.93 -16.73 2.40
CA ARG A 136 -5.17 -17.75 3.43
C ARG A 136 -5.98 -17.20 4.61
N THR A 137 -5.67 -16.00 5.08
CA THR A 137 -6.41 -15.37 6.18
C THR A 137 -7.86 -15.10 5.81
N PHE A 138 -8.13 -14.54 4.62
CA PHE A 138 -9.50 -14.29 4.19
C PHE A 138 -10.31 -15.59 4.00
N CYS A 139 -9.69 -16.65 3.45
CA CYS A 139 -10.33 -17.97 3.38
C CYS A 139 -10.67 -18.51 4.78
N ALA A 140 -9.76 -18.38 5.75
CA ALA A 140 -10.01 -18.83 7.11
C ALA A 140 -11.16 -18.05 7.78
N ASP A 141 -11.25 -16.75 7.54
CA ASP A 141 -12.34 -15.92 8.08
C ASP A 141 -13.68 -16.21 7.40
N ALA A 142 -13.70 -16.53 6.11
CA ALA A 142 -14.90 -17.00 5.42
C ALA A 142 -15.45 -18.30 6.05
N VAL A 143 -14.57 -19.29 6.30
CA VAL A 143 -14.96 -20.54 6.97
C VAL A 143 -15.46 -20.31 8.40
N LYS A 144 -14.85 -19.38 9.15
CA LYS A 144 -15.36 -19.00 10.49
C LYS A 144 -16.76 -18.39 10.39
N LEU A 145 -16.99 -17.52 9.41
CA LEU A 145 -18.29 -16.89 9.20
C LEU A 145 -19.36 -17.93 8.82
N GLU A 146 -19.05 -18.87 7.93
CA GLU A 146 -19.94 -20.00 7.59
C GLU A 146 -20.33 -20.80 8.83
N LYS A 147 -19.37 -21.11 9.70
CA LYS A 147 -19.65 -21.80 10.97
C LYS A 147 -20.58 -20.99 11.88
N LEU A 148 -20.49 -19.66 11.91
CA LEU A 148 -21.41 -18.84 12.72
C LEU A 148 -22.85 -18.86 12.20
N PHE A 149 -23.05 -19.03 10.89
CA PHE A 149 -24.39 -19.07 10.28
C PHE A 149 -25.03 -20.46 10.29
N PHE A 150 -24.22 -21.52 10.26
CA PHE A 150 -24.69 -22.90 10.10
C PHE A 150 -24.40 -23.81 11.30
N ALA A 151 -23.88 -23.27 12.42
CA ALA A 151 -23.76 -23.98 13.70
C ALA A 151 -25.05 -23.92 14.52
#